data_AF-A0A0Z8MWJ7-F1
#
_entry.id   AF-A0A0Z8MWJ7-F1
#
_cell.length_a   1.000
_cell.length_b   1.000
_cell.length_c   1.000
_cell.angle_alpha   90.00
_cell.angle_beta   90.00
_cell.angle_gamma   90.00
#
_symmetry.space_group_name_H-M   'P 1'
#
loop_
_entity.id
_entity.type
_entity.pdbx_description
1 polymer ?
#
loop_
_entity_poly.entity_id
_entity_poly.type
_entity_poly.pdbx_seq_one_letter_code
_entity_poly.pdbx_strand_id
1 'polypeptide(L)'
;MKKKWLIFVVLSCISLLLGYQFLKKTEIRLPQADQIVISNQDGGELRTLKGSEMSDFLSELSQIHPYLFKDASTNDQPVGVEEYYRLTFQPNNKIAYLYEKNGKTYLEFPYELTVRTKKSLSELID
;
A
#
# COMPACT_ATOMS: atom_id res chain seq x y z
N MET A 1 -41.29 4.34 29.32
CA MET A 1 -40.33 5.38 28.86
C MET A 1 -38.86 4.97 28.95
N LYS A 2 -38.41 4.26 30.00
CA LYS A 2 -37.00 3.87 30.22
C LYS A 2 -36.40 2.97 29.10
N LYS A 3 -37.16 2.03 28.53
CA LYS A 3 -36.68 1.11 27.47
C LYS A 3 -36.33 1.81 26.15
N LYS A 4 -37.13 2.80 25.72
CA LYS A 4 -36.89 3.53 24.46
C LYS A 4 -35.65 4.44 24.54
N TRP A 5 -35.39 5.02 25.72
CA TRP A 5 -34.21 5.84 25.97
C TRP A 5 -32.92 5.02 25.94
N LEU A 6 -32.95 3.81 26.52
CA LEU A 6 -31.80 2.91 26.54
C LEU A 6 -31.41 2.44 25.13
N ILE A 7 -32.40 2.17 24.27
CA ILE A 7 -32.18 1.85 22.85
C ILE A 7 -31.49 3.02 22.11
N PHE A 8 -31.92 4.26 22.36
CA PHE A 8 -31.34 5.44 21.72
C PHE A 8 -29.87 5.66 22.11
N VAL A 9 -29.54 5.44 23.39
CA VAL A 9 -28.16 5.52 23.89
C VAL A 9 -27.28 4.43 23.28
N VAL A 10 -27.78 3.19 23.19
CA VAL A 10 -27.04 2.08 22.57
C VAL A 10 -26.81 2.34 21.08
N LEU A 11 -27.81 2.83 20.34
CA LEU A 11 -27.67 3.15 18.92
C LEU A 11 -26.64 4.27 18.70
N SER A 12 -26.64 5.30 19.55
CA SER A 12 -25.67 6.39 19.50
C SER A 12 -24.24 5.89 19.75
N CYS A 13 -24.05 5.02 20.75
CA CYS A 13 -22.75 4.40 21.03
C CYS A 13 -22.25 3.53 19.85
N ILE A 14 -23.12 2.74 19.22
CA ILE A 14 -22.76 1.95 18.04
C ILE A 14 -22.37 2.87 16.87
N SER A 15 -23.09 3.97 16.67
CA SER A 15 -22.80 4.95 15.61
C SER A 15 -21.44 5.62 15.79
N LEU A 16 -21.10 5.99 17.04
CA LEU A 16 -19.79 6.55 17.39
C LEU A 16 -18.66 5.54 17.22
N LEU A 17 -18.88 4.27 17.57
CA LEU A 17 -17.90 3.19 17.38
C LEU A 17 -17.64 2.91 15.89
N LEU A 18 -18.69 2.88 15.07
CA LEU A 18 -18.57 2.72 13.61
C LEU A 18 -17.84 3.90 12.96
N GLY A 19 -18.16 5.14 13.38
CA GLY A 19 -17.46 6.34 12.91
C GLY A 19 -15.98 6.36 13.29
N TYR A 20 -15.64 5.90 14.50
CA TYR A 20 -14.25 5.83 14.96
C TYR A 20 -13.41 4.82 14.17
N GLN A 21 -13.99 3.68 13.75
CA GLN A 21 -13.28 2.72 12.91
C GLN A 21 -13.00 3.26 11.50
N PHE A 22 -13.90 4.07 10.94
CA PHE A 22 -13.72 4.69 9.63
C PHE A 22 -12.60 5.74 9.59
N LEU A 23 -12.28 6.35 10.74
CA LEU A 23 -11.27 7.40 10.85
C LEU A 23 -9.84 6.89 10.96
N LYS A 24 -9.61 5.59 11.22
CA LYS A 24 -8.27 5.01 11.20
C LYS A 24 -7.79 4.81 9.76
N LYS A 25 -7.46 5.92 9.08
CA LYS A 25 -6.55 5.87 7.94
C LYS A 25 -5.22 5.31 8.46
N THR A 26 -4.91 4.07 8.11
CA THR A 26 -3.61 3.51 8.45
C THR A 26 -2.63 4.06 7.43
N GLU A 27 -1.82 5.02 7.87
CA GLU A 27 -0.83 5.68 7.04
C GLU A 27 0.35 4.72 6.84
N ILE A 28 0.60 4.32 5.60
CA ILE A 28 1.73 3.47 5.25
C ILE A 28 2.95 4.37 5.22
N ARG A 29 3.91 4.13 6.13
CA ARG A 29 5.17 4.86 6.14
C ARG A 29 6.08 4.27 5.07
N LEU A 30 6.13 4.94 3.92
CA LEU A 30 7.08 4.61 2.87
C LEU A 30 8.52 4.91 3.34
N PRO A 31 9.52 4.16 2.87
CA PRO A 31 10.91 4.39 3.23
C PRO A 31 11.35 5.81 2.84
N GLN A 32 12.17 6.44 3.68
CA GLN A 32 12.90 7.64 3.27
C GLN A 32 13.92 7.24 2.20
N ALA A 33 13.90 7.93 1.07
CA ALA A 33 14.76 7.67 -0.07
C ALA A 33 15.06 8.97 -0.83
N ASP A 34 16.25 9.04 -1.42
CA ASP A 34 16.67 10.12 -2.31
C ASP A 34 16.27 9.83 -3.77
N GLN A 35 16.19 8.54 -4.10
CA GLN A 35 15.77 8.05 -5.41
C GLN A 35 15.14 6.65 -5.28
N ILE A 36 14.28 6.32 -6.24
CA ILE A 36 13.69 4.99 -6.38
C ILE A 36 14.11 4.44 -7.74
N VAL A 37 14.78 3.28 -7.72
CA VAL A 37 15.11 2.56 -8.95
C VAL A 37 14.03 1.51 -9.19
N ILE A 38 13.39 1.58 -10.35
CA ILE A 38 12.37 0.64 -10.80
C ILE A 38 13.03 -0.33 -11.77
N SER A 39 12.99 -1.62 -11.43
CA SER A 39 13.51 -2.69 -12.28
C SER A 39 12.41 -3.68 -12.62
N ASN A 40 12.53 -4.32 -13.80
CA ASN A 40 11.69 -5.45 -14.14
C ASN A 40 12.09 -6.70 -13.33
N GLN A 41 11.33 -7.78 -13.51
CA GLN A 41 11.56 -9.07 -12.87
C GLN A 41 12.94 -9.68 -13.19
N ASP A 42 13.49 -9.42 -14.38
CA ASP A 42 14.82 -9.90 -14.80
C ASP A 42 15.98 -9.06 -14.23
N GLY A 43 15.69 -8.01 -13.46
CA GLY A 43 16.68 -7.11 -12.88
C GLY A 43 17.16 -6.01 -13.82
N GLY A 44 16.56 -5.88 -15.01
CA GLY A 44 16.78 -4.75 -15.91
C GLY A 44 16.17 -3.47 -15.33
N GLU A 45 16.99 -2.42 -15.19
CA GLU A 45 16.50 -1.10 -14.80
C GLU A 45 15.60 -0.52 -15.90
N LEU A 46 14.40 -0.12 -15.53
CA LEU A 46 13.45 0.54 -16.42
C LEU A 46 13.52 2.06 -16.27
N ARG A 47 13.54 2.53 -15.02
CA ARG A 47 13.51 3.95 -14.70
C ARG A 47 14.10 4.21 -13.32
N THR A 48 14.71 5.38 -13.16
CA THR A 48 15.10 5.91 -11.86
C THR A 48 14.33 7.20 -11.60
N LEU A 49 13.55 7.24 -10.52
CA LEU A 49 12.79 8.40 -10.08
C LEU A 49 13.61 9.22 -9.07
N LYS A 50 13.68 10.55 -9.27
CA LYS A 50 14.34 11.49 -8.35
C LYS A 50 13.55 12.78 -8.21
N GLY A 51 13.78 13.54 -7.14
CA GLY A 51 13.22 14.88 -6.97
C GLY A 51 11.69 14.90 -7.01
N SER A 52 11.11 15.73 -7.87
CA SER A 52 9.65 15.89 -7.99
C SER A 52 8.96 14.61 -8.45
N GLU A 53 9.53 13.88 -9.43
CA GLU A 53 8.92 12.64 -9.94
C GLU A 53 8.79 11.58 -8.84
N MET A 54 9.81 11.48 -7.98
CA MET A 54 9.77 10.59 -6.81
C MET A 54 8.70 11.04 -5.82
N SER A 55 8.59 12.35 -5.55
CA SER A 55 7.59 12.89 -4.63
C SER A 55 6.17 12.63 -5.13
N ASP A 56 5.93 12.80 -6.43
CA ASP A 56 4.63 12.56 -7.06
C ASP A 56 4.28 11.07 -6.98
N PHE A 57 5.21 10.19 -7.35
CA PHE A 57 5.03 8.74 -7.24
C PHE A 57 4.75 8.29 -5.80
N LEU A 58 5.52 8.79 -4.82
CA LEU A 58 5.28 8.49 -3.39
C LEU A 58 3.93 9.03 -2.91
N SER A 59 3.49 10.19 -3.41
CA SER A 59 2.17 10.75 -3.11
C SER A 59 1.07 9.81 -3.61
N GLU A 60 1.20 9.27 -4.82
CA GLU A 60 0.27 8.29 -5.36
C GLU A 60 0.22 7.00 -4.54
N LEU A 61 1.38 6.51 -4.09
CA LEU A 61 1.48 5.39 -3.17
C LEU A 61 0.94 5.73 -1.77
N SER A 62 0.98 6.98 -1.32
CA SER A 62 0.42 7.37 -0.02
C SER A 62 -1.12 7.42 -0.01
N GLN A 63 -1.75 7.62 -1.18
CA GLN A 63 -3.21 7.63 -1.35
C GLN A 63 -3.84 6.23 -1.35
N ILE A 64 -3.02 5.20 -1.24
CA ILE A 64 -3.42 3.81 -1.12
C ILE A 64 -4.38 3.64 0.07
N HIS A 65 -5.55 3.04 -0.16
CA HIS A 65 -6.37 2.58 0.95
C HIS A 65 -5.70 1.34 1.54
N PRO A 66 -5.36 1.33 2.84
CA PRO A 66 -4.73 0.19 3.47
C PRO A 66 -5.76 -0.92 3.61
N TYR A 67 -5.95 -1.72 2.56
CA TYR A 67 -6.19 -3.14 2.75
C TYR A 67 -4.85 -3.72 3.20
N LEU A 68 -4.54 -3.49 4.47
CA LEU A 68 -3.37 -4.04 5.13
C LEU A 68 -3.62 -5.52 5.34
N PHE A 69 -2.99 -6.33 4.50
CA PHE A 69 -2.84 -7.74 4.79
C PHE A 69 -1.71 -7.83 5.80
N LYS A 70 -2.05 -8.11 7.07
CA LYS A 70 -1.07 -8.37 8.13
C LYS A 70 -0.32 -9.69 7.92
N ASP A 71 -0.79 -10.51 7.00
CA ASP A 71 -0.07 -11.68 6.52
C ASP A 71 1.04 -11.19 5.59
N ALA A 72 2.14 -10.76 6.20
CA ALA A 72 3.34 -10.41 5.47
C ALA A 72 3.77 -11.60 4.61
N SER A 73 4.19 -11.31 3.38
CA SER A 73 4.76 -12.32 2.50
C SER A 73 5.93 -13.02 3.20
N THR A 74 5.93 -14.35 3.16
CA THR A 74 7.03 -15.17 3.68
C THR A 74 8.10 -15.44 2.64
N ASN A 75 8.04 -14.74 1.50
CA ASN A 75 8.94 -14.93 0.37
C ASN A 75 9.74 -13.64 0.13
N ASP A 76 10.94 -13.80 -0.41
CA ASP A 76 11.81 -12.67 -0.78
C ASP A 76 11.31 -11.89 -2.00
N GLN A 77 10.39 -12.48 -2.78
CA GLN A 77 9.77 -11.90 -3.97
C GLN A 77 8.32 -12.41 -4.13
N PRO A 78 7.47 -11.72 -4.91
CA PRO A 78 6.11 -12.18 -5.18
C PRO A 78 6.09 -13.55 -5.86
N VAL A 79 5.22 -14.45 -5.39
CA VAL A 79 5.07 -15.81 -5.93
C VAL A 79 3.69 -16.01 -6.54
N GLY A 80 3.64 -16.66 -7.71
CA GLY A 80 2.41 -16.91 -8.44
C GLY A 80 1.78 -15.63 -9.00
N VAL A 81 2.63 -14.73 -9.49
CA VAL A 81 2.28 -13.53 -10.25
C VAL A 81 2.94 -13.63 -11.62
N GLU A 82 2.31 -13.08 -12.65
CA GLU A 82 2.82 -13.14 -14.02
C GLU A 82 4.02 -12.20 -14.21
N GLU A 83 3.92 -11.01 -13.65
CA GLU A 83 4.96 -9.99 -13.70
C GLU A 83 5.01 -9.21 -12.39
N TYR A 84 6.20 -8.70 -12.06
CA TYR A 84 6.38 -7.74 -10.99
C TYR A 84 7.50 -6.77 -11.30
N TYR A 85 7.40 -5.60 -10.69
CA TYR A 85 8.41 -4.55 -10.72
C TYR A 85 9.04 -4.43 -9.34
N ARG A 86 10.36 -4.35 -9.31
CA ARG A 86 11.13 -4.16 -8.09
C ARG A 86 11.40 -2.66 -7.90
N LEU A 87 10.95 -2.12 -6.77
CA LEU A 87 11.24 -0.77 -6.32
C LEU A 87 12.39 -0.82 -5.31
N THR A 88 13.53 -0.24 -5.66
CA THR A 88 14.69 -0.13 -4.76
C THR A 88 14.84 1.30 -4.28
N PHE A 89 14.58 1.50 -2.99
CA PHE A 89 14.66 2.78 -2.30
C PHE A 89 16.10 3.04 -1.86
N GLN A 90 16.78 3.99 -2.51
CA GLN A 90 18.17 4.36 -2.22
C GLN A 90 18.24 5.58 -1.29
N PRO A 91 19.28 5.72 -0.45
CA PRO A 91 20.47 4.85 -0.35
C PRO A 91 20.28 3.60 0.53
N ASN A 92 19.12 3.46 1.16
CA ASN A 92 18.86 2.42 2.17
C ASN A 92 18.72 1.00 1.60
N ASN A 93 18.72 0.86 0.27
CA ASN A 93 18.49 -0.40 -0.45
C ASN A 93 17.24 -1.16 0.01
N LYS A 94 16.23 -0.46 0.54
CA LYS A 94 14.97 -1.09 0.93
C LYS A 94 14.23 -1.50 -0.35
N ILE A 95 13.68 -2.70 -0.36
CA ILE A 95 13.01 -3.27 -1.52
C ILE A 95 11.51 -3.34 -1.28
N ALA A 96 10.75 -2.95 -2.28
CA ALA A 96 9.34 -3.27 -2.39
C ALA A 96 9.06 -3.84 -3.79
N TYR A 97 7.95 -4.55 -3.92
CA TYR A 97 7.49 -5.10 -5.19
C TYR A 97 6.12 -4.56 -5.53
N LEU A 98 5.95 -4.19 -6.80
CA LEU A 98 4.68 -3.77 -7.37
C LEU A 98 4.24 -4.82 -8.38
N TYR A 99 3.05 -5.38 -8.22
CA TYR A 99 2.55 -6.42 -9.11
C TYR A 99 1.03 -6.42 -9.18
N GLU A 100 0.49 -7.10 -10.19
CA GLU A 100 -0.93 -7.36 -10.31
C GLU A 100 -1.26 -8.81 -9.96
N LYS A 101 -2.35 -9.01 -9.23
CA LYS A 101 -2.91 -10.33 -8.93
C LYS A 101 -4.41 -10.24 -8.85
N ASN A 102 -5.12 -11.09 -9.61
CA ASN A 102 -6.58 -11.11 -9.66
C ASN A 102 -7.20 -9.73 -10.02
N GLY A 103 -6.62 -9.02 -11.00
CA GLY A 103 -7.11 -7.70 -11.45
C GLY A 103 -6.95 -6.59 -10.42
N LYS A 104 -6.02 -6.76 -9.46
CA LYS A 104 -5.74 -5.79 -8.40
C LYS A 104 -4.24 -5.61 -8.29
N THR A 105 -3.83 -4.37 -8.14
CA THR A 105 -2.42 -4.02 -7.98
C THR A 105 -2.05 -3.96 -6.50
N TYR A 106 -0.88 -4.49 -6.18
CA TYR A 106 -0.36 -4.63 -4.83
C TYR A 106 1.04 -4.07 -4.75
N LEU A 107 1.32 -3.36 -3.66
CA LEU A 107 2.65 -2.98 -3.21
C LEU A 107 3.00 -3.86 -2.01
N GLU A 108 4.07 -4.63 -2.14
CA GLU A 108 4.53 -5.60 -1.15
C GLU A 108 5.91 -5.21 -0.63
N PHE A 109 6.02 -5.08 0.69
CA PHE A 109 7.28 -5.05 1.41
C PHE A 109 7.49 -6.44 2.01
N PRO A 110 8.46 -7.24 1.52
CA PRO A 110 8.72 -8.59 2.01
C PRO A 110 8.82 -8.63 3.53
N TYR A 111 8.20 -9.63 4.17
CA TYR A 111 8.20 -9.84 5.62
C TYR A 111 7.63 -8.68 6.48
N GLU A 112 7.15 -7.59 5.87
CA GLU A 112 6.61 -6.45 6.59
C GLU A 112 5.10 -6.27 6.36
N LEU A 113 4.70 -6.01 5.11
CA LEU A 113 3.31 -5.70 4.79
C LEU A 113 3.02 -5.78 3.29
N THR A 114 1.76 -6.09 2.95
CA THR A 114 1.23 -6.00 1.59
C THR A 114 0.02 -5.09 1.59
N VAL A 115 -0.01 -4.14 0.64
CA VAL A 115 -1.08 -3.14 0.51
C VAL A 115 -1.62 -3.13 -0.91
N ARG A 116 -2.93 -3.00 -1.05
CA ARG A 116 -3.59 -2.91 -2.36
C ARG A 116 -3.66 -1.46 -2.83
N THR A 117 -3.15 -1.17 -4.02
CA THR A 117 -3.22 0.17 -4.61
C THR A 117 -4.61 0.49 -5.19
N LYS A 118 -4.86 1.79 -5.45
CA LYS A 118 -6.07 2.24 -6.17
C LYS A 118 -5.89 2.23 -7.69
N LYS A 119 -4.70 2.63 -8.14
CA LYS A 119 -4.29 2.68 -9.54
C LYS A 119 -3.91 1.29 -10.05
N SER A 120 -4.06 1.08 -11.36
CA SER A 120 -3.57 -0.14 -12.02
C SER A 120 -2.05 -0.16 -12.04
N LEU A 121 -1.48 -1.32 -12.38
CA LEU A 121 -0.04 -1.49 -12.49
C LEU A 121 0.55 -0.61 -13.60
N SER A 122 -0.13 -0.56 -14.75
CA SER A 122 0.27 0.28 -15.89
C SER A 122 0.30 1.77 -15.53
N GLU A 123 -0.72 2.28 -14.84
CA GLU A 123 -0.81 3.70 -14.42
C GLU A 123 0.29 4.13 -13.45
N LEU A 124 0.96 3.19 -12.79
CA LEU A 124 2.05 3.47 -11.84
C LEU A 124 3.44 3.34 -12.47
N ILE A 125 3.55 2.62 -13.58
CA ILE A 125 4.83 2.31 -14.24
C ILE A 125 5.02 3.15 -15.52
N ASP A 126 3.94 3.51 -16.21
CA ASP A 126 3.95 4.43 -17.37
C ASP A 126 4.39 5.86 -16.97
#